data_AF-A0A947MRJ5-F1
#
_entry.id   AF-A0A947MRJ5-F1
#
_cell.length_a   1.000
_cell.length_b   1.000
_cell.length_c   1.000
_cell.angle_alpha   90.00
_cell.angle_beta   90.00
_cell.angle_gamma   90.00
#
_symmetry.space_group_name_H-M   'P 1'
#
loop_
_entity.id
_entity.type
_entity.pdbx_description
1 polymer ?
#
loop_
_entity_poly.entity_id
_entity_poly.type
_entity_poly.pdbx_seq_one_letter_code
_entity_poly.pdbx_strand_id
1 'polypeptide(L)'
;MTRRRERRLNQDGVRGPSSLRFGATSAWSTIVSASLFAALALAGAGCKPTEPEEVGSIHRDAGMSGPDNVKLGSQGQIVVPTGSEGAPGTGRTYLNCANPKRVDKADPTTAEGTLYLVFAALLVRDEDDAFKQFFSHINPQLQRESDARRYWFGAARKDGGKAFQRLVYGPSDPTYDICSVKPEGEGKVRIFVAKSPPVGSNPPFVLHKVGDKWLLENFTPH
;
A
#
# COMPACT_ATOMS: atom_id res chain seq x y z
N MET A 1 -39.13 50.25 16.29
CA MET A 1 -37.89 50.64 17.00
C MET A 1 -37.86 49.90 18.32
N THR A 2 -37.12 48.79 18.42
CA THR A 2 -37.12 47.96 19.63
C THR A 2 -35.74 47.33 19.85
N ARG A 3 -35.35 47.31 21.12
CA ARG A 3 -33.97 47.41 21.61
C ARG A 3 -33.13 46.13 21.50
N ARG A 4 -31.91 46.36 21.00
CA ARG A 4 -30.62 45.73 21.29
C ARG A 4 -30.51 45.10 22.70
N ARG A 5 -30.11 43.82 22.76
CA ARG A 5 -29.47 43.19 23.94
C ARG A 5 -28.25 42.40 23.50
N GLU A 6 -27.09 43.04 23.59
CA GLU A 6 -25.79 42.40 23.62
C GLU A 6 -25.65 41.62 24.93
N ARG A 7 -25.36 40.32 24.87
CA ARG A 7 -24.76 39.58 25.98
C ARG A 7 -23.33 39.25 25.60
N ARG A 8 -22.39 40.02 26.13
CA ARG A 8 -21.00 39.59 26.30
C ARG A 8 -20.97 38.73 27.55
N LEU A 9 -20.50 37.50 27.43
CA LEU A 9 -20.07 36.69 28.56
C LEU A 9 -18.55 36.54 28.42
N ASN A 10 -17.86 37.26 29.30
CA ASN A 10 -16.53 36.93 29.76
C ASN A 10 -16.53 35.48 30.25
N GLN A 11 -15.53 34.70 29.83
CA GLN A 11 -14.96 33.68 30.70
C GLN A 11 -13.45 33.83 30.68
N ASP A 12 -13.00 34.47 31.75
CA ASP A 12 -11.63 34.53 32.19
C ASP A 12 -11.13 33.15 32.62
N GLY A 13 -9.92 32.82 32.18
CA GLY A 13 -8.84 32.34 33.05
C GLY A 13 -9.00 31.00 33.76
N VAL A 14 -8.38 29.96 33.21
CA VAL A 14 -7.68 28.94 34.02
C VAL A 14 -6.32 28.68 33.40
N ARG A 15 -5.29 29.35 33.93
CA ARG A 15 -3.89 28.97 33.80
C ARG A 15 -3.60 27.89 34.84
N GLY A 16 -3.13 26.73 34.41
CA GLY A 16 -2.53 25.73 35.30
C GLY A 16 -1.40 25.00 34.56
N PRO A 17 -0.12 25.23 34.90
CA PRO A 17 0.97 24.41 34.42
C PRO A 17 1.20 23.26 35.41
N SER A 18 0.63 22.09 35.13
CA SER A 18 1.03 20.85 35.80
C SER A 18 2.16 20.21 35.00
N SER A 19 3.38 20.51 35.44
CA SER A 19 4.59 19.82 35.02
C SER A 19 4.58 18.36 35.52
N LEU A 20 4.19 17.43 34.65
CA LEU A 20 4.39 15.99 34.89
C LEU A 20 5.79 15.59 34.40
N ARG A 21 6.72 15.51 35.36
CA ARG A 21 7.97 14.77 35.21
C ARG A 21 7.65 13.28 35.25
N PHE A 22 7.72 12.60 34.11
CA PHE A 22 7.81 11.14 34.09
C PHE A 22 9.27 10.74 34.13
N GLY A 23 9.64 10.09 35.24
CA GLY A 23 10.95 9.56 35.50
C GLY A 23 11.31 8.44 34.53
N ALA A 24 12.53 8.49 34.03
CA ALA A 24 13.19 7.39 33.38
C ALA A 24 13.46 6.29 34.43
N THR A 25 12.84 5.13 34.26
CA THR A 25 13.26 3.89 34.91
C THR A 25 13.72 2.92 33.83
N SER A 26 15.04 2.87 33.66
CA SER A 26 15.74 1.81 32.93
C SER A 26 15.61 0.49 33.71
N ALA A 27 14.81 -0.44 33.20
CA ALA A 27 14.80 -1.81 33.70
C ALA A 27 15.46 -2.71 32.65
N TRP A 28 16.69 -3.11 32.94
CA TRP A 28 17.36 -4.22 32.27
C TRP A 28 16.71 -5.51 32.76
N SER A 29 16.14 -6.30 31.84
CA SER A 29 15.78 -7.69 32.11
C SER A 29 16.27 -8.56 30.96
N THR A 30 17.49 -9.06 31.12
CA THR A 30 18.00 -10.23 30.43
C THR A 30 17.20 -11.45 30.89
N ILE A 31 16.43 -12.06 30.00
CA ILE A 31 15.94 -13.42 30.21
C ILE A 31 16.57 -14.29 29.13
N VAL A 32 17.60 -15.01 29.56
CA VAL A 32 18.11 -16.20 28.89
C VAL A 32 17.09 -17.29 29.16
N SER A 33 16.46 -17.82 28.13
CA SER A 33 15.72 -19.09 28.23
C SER A 33 16.10 -19.94 27.04
N ALA A 34 17.09 -20.80 27.30
CA ALA A 34 17.46 -21.91 26.47
C ALA A 34 16.35 -22.97 26.58
N SER A 35 15.68 -23.24 25.46
CA SER A 35 14.82 -24.42 25.33
C SER A 35 15.45 -25.35 24.30
N LEU A 36 16.17 -26.31 24.86
CA LEU A 36 16.55 -27.59 24.28
C LEU A 36 15.27 -28.44 24.04
N PHE A 37 15.40 -29.53 23.28
CA PHE A 37 14.41 -30.58 22.97
C PHE A 37 13.47 -30.27 21.77
N ALA A 38 13.25 -31.16 20.79
CA ALA A 38 13.71 -32.53 20.57
C ALA A 38 13.68 -32.82 19.07
N ALA A 39 14.72 -33.52 18.58
CA ALA A 39 14.68 -34.19 17.30
C ALA A 39 13.78 -35.43 17.41
N LEU A 40 12.67 -35.47 16.66
CA LEU A 40 11.86 -36.66 16.49
C LEU A 40 12.16 -37.27 15.11
N ALA A 41 12.63 -38.51 15.16
CA ALA A 41 13.05 -39.30 14.03
C ALA A 41 11.87 -39.82 13.18
N LEU A 42 12.22 -40.19 11.95
CA LEU A 42 11.39 -40.73 10.89
C LEU A 42 10.67 -42.05 11.24
N ALA A 43 9.42 -42.16 10.80
CA ALA A 43 8.77 -43.37 10.25
C ALA A 43 7.46 -42.86 9.59
N GLY A 44 7.20 -42.98 8.30
CA GLY A 44 7.16 -44.21 7.52
C GLY A 44 5.71 -44.42 7.05
N ALA A 45 5.35 -43.91 5.87
CA ALA A 45 4.15 -44.34 5.14
C ALA A 45 4.33 -44.02 3.66
N GLY A 46 4.25 -45.05 2.82
CA GLY A 46 4.70 -45.05 1.44
C GLY A 46 3.90 -44.16 0.48
N CYS A 47 4.62 -43.43 -0.36
CA CYS A 47 4.09 -42.90 -1.60
C CYS A 47 4.18 -43.99 -2.67
N LYS A 48 3.03 -44.49 -3.13
CA LYS A 48 2.93 -45.20 -4.41
C LYS A 48 3.22 -44.21 -5.54
N PRO A 49 3.93 -44.61 -6.61
CA PRO A 49 4.03 -43.82 -7.83
C PRO A 49 2.65 -43.78 -8.50
N THR A 50 2.11 -42.59 -8.71
CA THR A 50 0.94 -42.37 -9.56
C THR A 50 1.41 -42.27 -11.00
N GLU A 51 0.79 -43.04 -11.89
CA GLU A 51 1.06 -43.03 -13.33
C GLU A 51 0.80 -41.64 -13.96
N PRO A 52 1.56 -41.26 -15.00
CA PRO A 52 1.33 -40.01 -15.71
C PRO A 52 0.02 -40.09 -16.51
N GLU A 53 -0.94 -39.27 -16.11
CA GLU A 53 -2.18 -39.05 -16.86
C GLU A 53 -1.87 -38.34 -18.20
N GLU A 54 -2.51 -38.87 -19.24
CA GLU A 54 -2.38 -38.50 -20.63
C GLU A 54 -2.74 -37.03 -20.88
N VAL A 55 -1.81 -36.31 -21.51
CA VAL A 55 -1.97 -34.90 -21.88
C VAL A 55 -3.05 -34.79 -22.96
N GLY A 56 -4.26 -34.43 -22.55
CA GLY A 56 -5.35 -34.05 -23.44
C GLY A 56 -4.97 -32.87 -24.33
N SER A 57 -4.96 -33.12 -25.63
CA SER A 57 -4.77 -32.14 -26.70
C SER A 57 -5.76 -30.97 -26.57
N ILE A 58 -5.26 -29.78 -26.28
CA ILE A 58 -6.06 -28.56 -26.28
C ILE A 58 -6.28 -28.15 -27.75
N HIS A 59 -7.47 -28.42 -28.25
CA HIS A 59 -8.02 -27.82 -29.47
C HIS A 59 -7.94 -26.29 -29.36
N ARG A 60 -7.10 -25.66 -30.20
CA ARG A 60 -7.10 -24.22 -30.43
C ARG A 60 -8.17 -23.89 -31.47
N ASP A 61 -9.42 -23.89 -31.05
CA ASP A 61 -10.54 -23.32 -31.80
C ASP A 61 -11.20 -22.24 -30.95
N ALA A 62 -10.55 -21.08 -30.89
CA ALA A 62 -11.17 -19.85 -30.43
C ALA A 62 -10.73 -18.73 -31.37
N GLY A 63 -11.62 -18.41 -32.31
CA GLY A 63 -11.48 -17.26 -33.19
C GLY A 63 -11.33 -15.99 -32.36
N MET A 64 -10.14 -15.40 -32.42
CA MET A 64 -9.94 -14.01 -32.05
C MET A 64 -10.18 -13.16 -33.29
N SER A 65 -11.42 -12.69 -33.44
CA SER A 65 -11.68 -11.42 -34.12
C SER A 65 -11.10 -10.31 -33.25
N GLY A 66 -9.85 -9.93 -33.54
CA GLY A 66 -9.27 -8.71 -33.02
C GLY A 66 -9.88 -7.49 -33.71
N PRO A 67 -9.89 -6.30 -33.09
CA PRO A 67 -10.33 -5.07 -33.73
C PRO A 67 -9.37 -4.65 -34.86
N ASP A 68 -9.93 -4.41 -36.05
CA ASP A 68 -9.26 -4.12 -37.34
C ASP A 68 -8.49 -2.78 -37.44
N ASN A 69 -8.00 -2.21 -36.33
CA ASN A 69 -7.45 -0.85 -36.32
C ASN A 69 -5.96 -0.75 -35.94
N VAL A 70 -5.18 -1.82 -36.16
CA VAL A 70 -3.71 -1.71 -36.12
C VAL A 70 -3.20 -1.41 -37.53
N LYS A 71 -3.15 -0.12 -37.88
CA LYS A 71 -2.36 0.34 -39.04
C LYS A 71 -0.88 0.15 -38.72
N LEU A 72 -0.29 -0.95 -39.17
CA LEU A 72 1.17 -1.06 -39.30
C LEU A 72 1.63 -0.09 -40.40
N GLY A 73 2.15 1.06 -39.98
CA GLY A 73 2.86 1.95 -40.88
C GLY A 73 4.18 1.31 -41.35
N SER A 74 4.44 1.38 -42.65
CA SER A 74 5.56 0.76 -43.37
C SER A 74 6.94 1.39 -43.10
N GLN A 75 7.13 2.02 -41.94
CA GLN A 75 8.42 2.48 -41.45
C GLN A 75 8.42 2.20 -39.95
N GLY A 76 9.20 1.21 -39.50
CA GLY A 76 9.23 0.66 -38.14
C GLY A 76 9.72 1.63 -37.07
N GLN A 77 9.07 2.78 -36.93
CA GLN A 77 9.32 3.75 -35.88
C GLN A 77 8.00 4.00 -35.17
N ILE A 78 7.83 3.33 -34.02
CA ILE A 78 6.78 3.68 -33.05
C ILE A 78 7.15 5.07 -32.53
N VAL A 79 6.56 6.11 -33.11
CA VAL A 79 6.64 7.46 -32.58
C VAL A 79 5.72 7.51 -31.37
N VAL A 80 6.29 7.24 -30.19
CA VAL A 80 5.65 7.58 -28.92
C VAL A 80 5.64 9.11 -28.85
N PRO A 81 4.48 9.79 -28.74
CA PRO A 81 4.43 11.23 -28.60
C PRO A 81 5.21 11.62 -27.34
N THR A 82 6.39 12.21 -27.57
CA THR A 82 7.25 12.77 -26.53
C THR A 82 6.67 14.13 -26.19
N GLY A 83 5.69 14.15 -25.28
CA GLY A 83 5.02 15.35 -24.84
C GLY A 83 4.71 15.29 -23.36
N SER A 84 5.70 15.57 -22.52
CA SER A 84 5.51 16.18 -21.20
C SER A 84 6.89 16.56 -20.62
N GLU A 85 7.30 17.81 -20.82
CA GLU A 85 8.29 18.47 -19.97
C GLU A 85 7.66 18.64 -18.58
N GLY A 86 7.98 17.71 -17.66
CA GLY A 86 7.41 17.72 -16.32
C GLY A 86 8.21 16.89 -15.33
N ALA A 87 9.05 17.59 -14.55
CA ALA A 87 9.78 17.18 -13.35
C ALA A 87 11.09 16.37 -13.51
N PRO A 88 12.21 16.83 -12.90
CA PRO A 88 13.45 16.08 -12.81
C PRO A 88 13.27 14.96 -11.79
N GLY A 89 13.02 13.75 -12.27
CA GLY A 89 12.76 12.62 -11.40
C GLY A 89 13.16 11.29 -12.02
N THR A 90 14.47 11.02 -12.06
CA THR A 90 15.05 9.66 -12.13
C THR A 90 14.19 8.60 -12.84
N GLY A 91 14.23 8.59 -14.18
CA GLY A 91 14.34 7.39 -15.01
C GLY A 91 13.29 6.27 -14.91
N ARG A 92 12.07 6.52 -14.41
CA ARG A 92 10.99 5.52 -14.49
C ARG A 92 10.12 5.75 -15.72
N THR A 93 10.00 4.72 -16.55
CA THR A 93 9.07 4.69 -17.68
C THR A 93 7.82 3.93 -17.28
N TYR A 94 6.65 4.51 -17.53
CA TYR A 94 5.37 3.90 -17.21
C TYR A 94 4.55 3.71 -18.48
N LEU A 95 4.10 2.48 -18.74
CA LEU A 95 3.34 2.17 -19.96
C LEU A 95 1.93 2.79 -19.96
N ASN A 96 1.30 2.87 -18.77
CA ASN A 96 -0.12 3.23 -18.59
C ASN A 96 -0.31 4.49 -17.73
N CYS A 97 0.66 5.42 -17.76
CA CYS A 97 0.70 6.58 -16.87
C CYS A 97 1.13 7.82 -17.66
N ALA A 98 0.18 8.56 -18.23
CA ALA A 98 0.49 9.70 -19.10
C ALA A 98 1.19 10.84 -18.35
N ASN A 99 0.73 11.14 -17.13
CA ASN A 99 1.25 12.21 -16.29
C ASN A 99 1.35 11.74 -14.84
N PRO A 100 2.41 11.00 -14.46
CA PRO A 100 2.60 10.55 -13.09
C PRO A 100 2.72 11.74 -12.12
N LYS A 101 1.97 11.70 -11.02
CA LYS A 101 2.11 12.63 -9.89
C LYS A 101 2.96 11.97 -8.81
N ARG A 102 4.12 12.54 -8.50
CA ARG A 102 4.97 12.04 -7.40
C ARG A 102 4.37 12.37 -6.03
N VAL A 103 4.48 11.40 -5.12
CA VAL A 103 4.20 11.55 -3.69
C VAL A 103 5.45 11.16 -2.93
N ASP A 104 6.11 12.16 -2.35
CA ASP A 104 7.42 12.05 -1.68
C ASP A 104 7.39 12.42 -0.20
N LYS A 105 6.20 12.78 0.33
CA LYS A 105 6.02 13.19 1.72
C LYS A 105 4.74 12.64 2.33
N ALA A 106 4.81 12.38 3.62
CA ALA A 106 3.65 12.05 4.43
C ALA A 106 2.75 13.27 4.64
N ASP A 107 1.44 13.06 4.50
CA ASP A 107 0.41 14.03 4.83
C ASP A 107 -0.90 13.31 5.20
N PRO A 108 -1.21 13.15 6.49
CA PRO A 108 -2.39 12.40 6.95
C PRO A 108 -3.72 13.10 6.61
N THR A 109 -3.69 14.35 6.13
CA THR A 109 -4.90 15.09 5.74
C THR A 109 -5.34 14.78 4.31
N THR A 110 -4.47 14.13 3.53
CA THR A 110 -4.73 13.71 2.14
C THR A 110 -4.73 12.19 2.03
N ALA A 111 -5.43 11.67 1.02
CA ALA A 111 -5.45 10.24 0.75
C ALA A 111 -4.07 9.75 0.29
N GLU A 112 -3.40 10.53 -0.56
CA GLU A 112 -2.04 10.25 -1.04
C GLU A 112 -1.03 10.22 0.10
N GLY A 113 -0.99 11.26 0.94
CA GLY A 113 -0.05 11.31 2.05
C GLY A 113 -0.31 10.25 3.12
N THR A 114 -1.55 9.78 3.25
CA THR A 114 -1.87 8.62 4.10
C THR A 114 -1.36 7.31 3.50
N LEU A 115 -1.52 7.12 2.18
CA LEU A 115 -0.96 5.95 1.50
C LEU A 115 0.57 5.93 1.57
N TYR A 116 1.23 7.10 1.55
CA TYR A 116 2.66 7.22 1.83
C TYR A 116 3.03 6.68 3.23
N LEU A 117 2.24 7.01 4.26
CA LEU A 117 2.46 6.49 5.62
C LEU A 117 2.30 4.97 5.69
N VAL A 118 1.29 4.42 5.00
CA VAL A 118 1.10 2.97 4.86
C VAL A 118 2.34 2.33 4.22
N PHE A 119 2.83 2.92 3.13
CA PHE A 119 4.01 2.41 2.41
C PHE A 119 5.28 2.49 3.25
N ALA A 120 5.46 3.59 4.00
CA ALA A 120 6.57 3.74 4.93
C ALA A 120 6.58 2.62 5.99
N ALA A 121 5.42 2.32 6.60
CA ALA A 121 5.30 1.26 7.59
C ALA A 121 5.62 -0.14 7.01
N LEU A 122 5.30 -0.39 5.74
CA LEU A 122 5.62 -1.66 5.06
C LEU A 122 7.11 -1.84 4.76
N LEU A 123 7.87 -0.75 4.65
CA LEU A 123 9.32 -0.78 4.42
C LEU A 123 10.16 -0.96 5.70
N VAL A 124 9.59 -0.67 6.87
CA VAL A 124 10.25 -0.94 8.16
C VAL A 124 10.46 -2.45 8.32
N ARG A 125 11.41 -2.90 9.16
CA ARG A 125 11.59 -4.32 9.49
C ARG A 125 10.30 -4.95 10.07
N ASP A 126 10.19 -6.27 9.95
CA ASP A 126 9.01 -7.02 10.40
C ASP A 126 9.01 -7.12 11.92
N GLU A 127 8.50 -6.05 12.53
CA GLU A 127 8.43 -5.85 13.97
C GLU A 127 6.99 -5.47 14.33
N ASP A 128 6.56 -5.80 15.55
CA ASP A 128 5.19 -5.50 15.99
C ASP A 128 4.86 -4.00 15.90
N ASP A 129 5.85 -3.13 16.09
CA ASP A 129 5.65 -1.69 15.99
C ASP A 129 5.45 -1.22 14.54
N ALA A 130 6.08 -1.87 13.56
CA ALA A 130 5.82 -1.61 12.14
C ALA A 130 4.39 -2.03 11.76
N PHE A 131 3.94 -3.17 12.28
CA PHE A 131 2.56 -3.61 12.08
C PHE A 131 1.55 -2.66 12.73
N LYS A 132 1.79 -2.19 13.96
CA LYS A 132 0.92 -1.19 14.61
C LYS A 132 0.83 0.10 13.81
N GLN A 133 1.97 0.59 13.29
CA GLN A 133 1.99 1.78 12.43
C GLN A 133 1.15 1.55 11.16
N PHE A 134 1.35 0.42 10.49
CA PHE A 134 0.57 0.03 9.31
C PHE A 134 -0.94 -0.05 9.62
N PHE A 135 -1.30 -0.75 10.70
CA PHE A 135 -2.70 -0.96 11.07
C PHE A 135 -3.41 0.31 11.55
N SER A 136 -2.66 1.30 12.07
CA SER A 136 -3.22 2.61 12.46
C SER A 136 -3.82 3.40 11.29
N HIS A 137 -3.49 3.02 10.05
CA HIS A 137 -4.01 3.61 8.81
C HIS A 137 -5.04 2.72 8.10
N ILE A 138 -5.44 1.59 8.68
CA ILE A 138 -6.45 0.69 8.12
C ILE A 138 -7.79 0.95 8.77
N ASN A 139 -8.89 0.80 8.02
CA ASN A 139 -10.22 0.87 8.60
C ASN A 139 -10.55 -0.40 9.42
N PRO A 140 -10.59 -0.33 10.77
CA PRO A 140 -10.79 -1.52 11.62
C PRO A 140 -12.23 -2.06 11.55
N GLN A 141 -13.18 -1.29 11.04
CA GLN A 141 -14.56 -1.75 10.84
C GLN A 141 -14.68 -2.71 9.66
N LEU A 142 -13.77 -2.60 8.68
CA LEU A 142 -13.77 -3.40 7.46
C LEU A 142 -12.72 -4.51 7.50
N GLN A 143 -11.65 -4.33 8.28
CA GLN A 143 -10.54 -5.26 8.34
C GLN A 143 -10.19 -5.61 9.79
N ARG A 144 -10.27 -6.90 10.11
CA ARG A 144 -9.79 -7.43 11.38
C ARG A 144 -8.27 -7.38 11.41
N GLU A 145 -7.72 -7.08 12.58
CA GLU A 145 -6.27 -6.99 12.77
C GLU A 145 -5.53 -8.27 12.35
N SER A 146 -6.06 -9.45 12.70
CA SER A 146 -5.48 -10.73 12.30
C SER A 146 -5.42 -10.94 10.79
N ASP A 147 -6.45 -10.48 10.08
CA ASP A 147 -6.54 -10.61 8.62
C ASP A 147 -5.62 -9.60 7.93
N ALA A 148 -5.59 -8.36 8.41
CA ALA A 148 -4.63 -7.35 7.96
C ALA A 148 -3.18 -7.82 8.18
N ARG A 149 -2.88 -8.43 9.32
CA ARG A 149 -1.55 -8.97 9.62
C ARG A 149 -1.16 -10.09 8.66
N ARG A 150 -2.05 -11.06 8.44
CA ARG A 150 -1.77 -12.23 7.61
C ARG A 150 -1.76 -11.92 6.11
N TYR A 151 -2.80 -11.27 5.62
CA TYR A 151 -3.07 -11.15 4.19
C TYR A 151 -2.62 -9.84 3.56
N TRP A 152 -2.40 -8.79 4.36
CA TRP A 152 -1.96 -7.50 3.81
C TRP A 152 -0.51 -7.23 4.18
N PHE A 153 -0.21 -7.13 5.48
CA PHE A 153 1.14 -6.87 5.97
C PHE A 153 2.08 -8.02 5.62
N GLY A 154 1.72 -9.26 5.95
CA GLY A 154 2.51 -10.44 5.60
C GLY A 154 2.67 -10.63 4.09
N ALA A 155 1.61 -10.43 3.31
CA ALA A 155 1.66 -10.60 1.86
C ALA A 155 2.51 -9.53 1.16
N ALA A 156 2.42 -8.27 1.58
CA ALA A 156 3.27 -7.19 1.06
C ALA A 156 4.76 -7.45 1.27
N ARG A 157 5.11 -8.23 2.30
CA ARG A 157 6.48 -8.56 2.69
C ARG A 157 6.95 -9.93 2.20
N LYS A 158 6.04 -10.72 1.61
CA LYS A 158 6.37 -12.03 1.04
C LYS A 158 7.46 -11.88 -0.02
N ASP A 159 8.34 -12.87 -0.10
CA ASP A 159 9.47 -12.91 -1.04
C ASP A 159 10.39 -11.67 -0.93
N GLY A 160 10.53 -11.12 0.28
CA GLY A 160 11.32 -9.91 0.55
C GLY A 160 10.63 -8.60 0.11
N GLY A 161 9.32 -8.65 -0.10
CA GLY A 161 8.51 -7.50 -0.53
C GLY A 161 8.70 -7.12 -2.00
N LYS A 162 9.16 -8.05 -2.84
CA LYS A 162 9.41 -7.79 -4.28
C LYS A 162 8.21 -7.19 -5.00
N ALA A 163 6.99 -7.65 -4.72
CA ALA A 163 5.79 -7.10 -5.34
C ALA A 163 5.58 -5.63 -4.92
N PHE A 164 5.71 -5.36 -3.63
CA PHE A 164 5.58 -4.03 -3.05
C PHE A 164 6.70 -3.07 -3.51
N GLN A 165 7.94 -3.53 -3.58
CA GLN A 165 9.10 -2.75 -4.05
C GLN A 165 8.96 -2.26 -5.49
N ARG A 166 8.07 -2.85 -6.30
CA ARG A 166 7.76 -2.35 -7.64
C ARG A 166 6.93 -1.06 -7.63
N LEU A 167 6.35 -0.71 -6.48
CA LEU A 167 5.48 0.46 -6.33
C LEU A 167 6.23 1.68 -5.80
N VAL A 168 7.29 1.46 -5.02
CA VAL A 168 8.07 2.51 -4.36
C VAL A 168 9.45 2.67 -4.97
N TYR A 169 10.12 3.80 -4.74
CA TYR A 169 11.41 4.13 -5.36
C TYR A 169 12.58 3.29 -4.85
N GLY A 170 12.52 2.78 -3.61
CA GLY A 170 13.58 1.94 -3.06
C GLY A 170 13.15 1.13 -1.84
N PRO A 171 14.03 0.26 -1.33
CA PRO A 171 13.75 -0.61 -0.17
C PRO A 171 13.60 0.16 1.15
N SER A 172 13.92 1.45 1.18
CA SER A 172 13.76 2.33 2.34
C SER A 172 13.21 3.70 1.95
N ASP A 173 12.76 3.84 0.70
CA ASP A 173 12.19 5.08 0.17
C ASP A 173 10.73 4.81 -0.22
N PRO A 174 9.75 5.24 0.60
CA PRO A 174 8.34 5.02 0.35
C PRO A 174 7.77 5.93 -0.74
N THR A 175 8.59 6.80 -1.36
CA THR A 175 8.17 7.62 -2.50
C THR A 175 7.59 6.76 -3.60
N TYR A 176 6.50 7.22 -4.22
CA TYR A 176 5.85 6.54 -5.32
C TYR A 176 5.19 7.55 -6.26
N ASP A 177 4.80 7.08 -7.44
CA ASP A 177 4.08 7.91 -8.41
C ASP A 177 2.64 7.43 -8.58
N ILE A 178 1.71 8.36 -8.66
CA ILE A 178 0.28 8.12 -8.90
C ILE A 178 -0.02 8.33 -10.37
N CYS A 179 -0.72 7.37 -10.98
CA CYS A 179 -1.19 7.49 -12.36
C CYS A 179 -2.58 8.11 -12.47
N SER A 180 -3.47 7.77 -11.55
CA SER A 180 -4.79 8.40 -11.49
C SER A 180 -5.40 8.28 -10.11
N VAL A 181 -6.25 9.24 -9.78
CA VAL A 181 -7.12 9.21 -8.60
C VAL A 181 -8.55 9.29 -9.12
N LYS A 182 -9.39 8.33 -8.73
CA LYS A 182 -10.81 8.27 -9.11
C LYS A 182 -11.66 8.41 -7.86
N PRO A 183 -12.53 9.43 -7.75
CA PRO A 183 -13.51 9.49 -6.67
C PRO A 183 -14.54 8.37 -6.85
N GLU A 184 -14.95 7.71 -5.76
CA GLU A 184 -15.97 6.63 -5.78
C GLU A 184 -17.28 7.02 -5.07
N GLY A 185 -17.39 8.26 -4.59
CA GLY A 185 -18.51 8.71 -3.76
C GLY A 185 -18.27 8.48 -2.27
N GLU A 186 -19.14 9.02 -1.41
CA GLU A 186 -19.12 8.79 0.05
C GLU A 186 -17.77 9.06 0.73
N GLY A 187 -16.96 9.99 0.21
CA GLY A 187 -15.62 10.26 0.76
C GLY A 187 -14.60 9.15 0.47
N LYS A 188 -14.85 8.28 -0.52
CA LYS A 188 -13.91 7.26 -1.01
C LYS A 188 -13.17 7.73 -2.25
N VAL A 189 -11.89 7.36 -2.32
CA VAL A 189 -11.04 7.55 -3.49
C VAL A 189 -10.28 6.26 -3.81
N ARG A 190 -10.17 5.95 -5.10
CA ARG A 190 -9.32 4.90 -5.63
C ARG A 190 -8.08 5.50 -6.27
N ILE A 191 -6.91 5.18 -5.73
CA ILE A 191 -5.60 5.62 -6.21
C ILE A 191 -4.96 4.49 -7.00
N PHE A 192 -4.55 4.76 -8.24
CA PHE A 192 -3.78 3.83 -9.05
C PHE A 192 -2.31 4.21 -9.00
N VAL A 193 -1.48 3.36 -8.39
CA VAL A 193 -0.05 3.61 -8.22
C VAL A 193 0.73 3.03 -9.39
N ALA A 194 1.69 3.80 -9.90
CA ALA A 194 2.53 3.39 -11.01
C ALA A 194 3.45 2.22 -10.59
N LYS A 195 3.57 1.21 -11.46
CA LYS A 195 4.45 0.06 -11.25
C LYS A 195 5.74 0.18 -12.06
N SER A 196 6.87 -0.18 -11.46
CA SER A 196 8.19 -0.26 -12.09
C SER A 196 8.83 -1.63 -11.85
N PRO A 197 9.15 -2.42 -12.88
CA PRO A 197 8.92 -2.13 -14.30
C PRO A 197 7.42 -2.10 -14.65
N PRO A 198 7.02 -1.44 -15.76
CA PRO A 198 5.61 -1.24 -16.11
C PRO A 198 5.00 -2.50 -16.75
N VAL A 199 4.88 -3.55 -15.95
CA VAL A 199 4.33 -4.84 -16.37
C VAL A 199 2.95 -5.03 -15.74
N GLY A 200 1.94 -5.23 -16.58
CA GLY A 200 0.55 -5.42 -16.16
C GLY A 200 -0.19 -4.13 -15.83
N SER A 201 -1.28 -4.25 -15.06
CA SER A 201 -2.08 -3.12 -14.60
C SER A 201 -1.47 -2.46 -13.37
N ASN A 202 -1.71 -1.15 -13.23
CA ASN A 202 -1.38 -0.40 -12.02
C ASN A 202 -2.31 -0.84 -10.88
N PRO A 203 -1.78 -1.27 -9.72
CA PRO A 203 -2.63 -1.72 -8.62
C PRO A 203 -3.48 -0.58 -8.05
N PRO A 204 -4.77 -0.83 -7.77
CA PRO A 204 -5.64 0.13 -7.11
C PRO A 204 -5.55 0.02 -5.58
N PHE A 205 -5.58 1.18 -4.91
CA PHE A 205 -5.72 1.31 -3.47
C PHE A 205 -6.95 2.16 -3.18
N VAL A 206 -7.83 1.67 -2.29
CA VAL A 206 -9.05 2.40 -1.93
C VAL A 206 -8.87 2.98 -0.54
N LEU A 207 -9.03 4.30 -0.43
CA LEU A 207 -9.03 5.00 0.84
C LEU A 207 -10.39 5.65 1.06
N HIS A 208 -10.83 5.63 2.31
CA HIS A 208 -12.10 6.19 2.74
C HIS A 208 -11.85 7.22 3.83
N LYS A 209 -12.47 8.39 3.69
CA LYS A 209 -12.44 9.45 4.70
C LYS A 209 -13.46 9.17 5.80
N VAL A 210 -12.99 8.85 6.99
CA VAL A 210 -13.81 8.63 8.19
C VAL A 210 -13.52 9.76 9.19
N GLY A 211 -14.46 10.70 9.30
CA GLY A 211 -14.23 11.96 10.02
C GLY A 211 -13.14 12.78 9.33
N ASP A 212 -12.10 13.15 10.10
CA ASP A 212 -10.96 13.92 9.59
C ASP A 212 -9.78 13.07 9.12
N LYS A 213 -9.93 11.73 9.12
CA LYS A 213 -8.85 10.79 8.78
C LYS A 213 -9.16 10.05 7.49
N TRP A 214 -8.13 9.83 6.69
CA TRP A 214 -8.16 8.85 5.62
C TRP A 214 -7.72 7.50 6.16
N LEU A 215 -8.43 6.44 5.76
CA LEU A 215 -8.14 5.07 6.15
C LEU A 215 -8.16 4.18 4.91
N LEU A 216 -7.23 3.23 4.86
CA LEU A 216 -7.12 2.24 3.81
C LEU A 216 -8.23 1.18 3.98
N GLU A 217 -9.05 1.03 2.95
CA GLU A 217 -10.19 0.09 2.90
C GLU A 217 -9.85 -1.18 2.12
N ASN A 218 -9.02 -1.05 1.08
CA ASN A 218 -8.55 -2.19 0.28
C ASN A 218 -7.08 -2.05 -0.09
N PHE A 219 -6.34 -3.12 0.12
CA PHE A 219 -4.92 -3.25 -0.16
C PHE A 219 -4.66 -4.57 -0.87
N THR A 220 -4.33 -4.50 -2.16
CA THR A 220 -4.02 -5.68 -2.98
C THR A 220 -2.65 -5.50 -3.64
N PRO A 221 -1.56 -5.88 -2.96
CA PRO A 221 -0.23 -5.83 -3.56
C PRO A 221 -0.12 -6.96 -4.60
N HIS A 222 -0.07 -6.61 -5.88
CA HIS A 222 0.05 -7.54 -7.02
C HIS A 222 1.47 -7.66 -7.57
#